data_AF-A0A9E0GT31-F1
#
_entry.id   AF-A0A9E0GT31-F1
#
_cell.length_a   1.000
_cell.length_b   1.000
_cell.length_c   1.000
_cell.angle_alpha   90.00
_cell.angle_beta   90.00
_cell.angle_gamma   90.00
#
_symmetry.space_group_name_H-M   'P 1'
#
loop_
_entity.id
_entity.type
_entity.pdbx_description
1 polymer ?
#
loop_
_entity_poly.entity_id
_entity_poly.type
_entity_poly.pdbx_seq_one_letter_code
_entity_poly.pdbx_strand_id
1 'polypeptide(L)'
;MKTTTLTAWAMIILGTYYFTYGEPYIAKHYAYPFEHRATIEAVANTNKIPASLVAGVILAESKYKESAESDRGALGLMQLMPETAHWIAEQMNQPKMTDTDIKAPATNIQLGTWYLGYLMEEFNHNEVLALAAYNAGRGHVESWMEEYQWDKNFNDIDAIPFPETRLYVRNVLKYQERYEELYGQDY
;
A
#
# COMPACT_ATOMS: atom_id res chain seq x y z
N MET A 1 43.39 30.77 -4.76
CA MET A 1 43.34 29.30 -4.55
C MET A 1 42.67 28.85 -3.24
N LYS A 2 42.46 29.69 -2.21
CA LYS A 2 41.86 29.25 -0.91
C LYS A 2 40.32 29.36 -0.82
N THR A 3 39.67 30.14 -1.71
CA THR A 3 38.21 30.38 -1.68
C THR A 3 37.39 29.26 -2.35
N THR A 4 37.98 28.57 -3.32
CA THR A 4 37.35 27.45 -4.04
C THR A 4 37.20 26.19 -3.18
N THR A 5 38.08 26.00 -2.20
CA THR A 5 38.00 24.85 -1.27
C THR A 5 36.93 25.05 -0.21
N LEU A 6 36.77 26.28 0.31
CA LEU A 6 35.76 26.58 1.34
C LEU A 6 34.32 26.44 0.81
N THR A 7 34.10 26.86 -0.44
CA THR A 7 32.80 26.74 -1.13
C THR A 7 32.45 25.29 -1.45
N ALA A 8 33.44 24.46 -1.83
CA ALA A 8 33.23 23.02 -2.00
C ALA A 8 32.83 22.33 -0.69
N TRP A 9 33.51 22.64 0.42
CA TRP A 9 33.14 22.10 1.75
C TRP A 9 31.75 22.56 2.20
N ALA A 10 31.38 23.82 1.97
CA ALA A 10 30.05 24.31 2.28
C ALA A 10 28.95 23.60 1.46
N MET A 11 29.18 23.35 0.16
CA MET A 11 28.24 22.59 -0.67
C MET A 11 28.12 21.13 -0.23
N ILE A 12 29.23 20.49 0.16
CA ILE A 12 29.19 19.13 0.71
C ILE A 12 28.41 19.12 2.03
N ILE A 13 28.68 20.04 2.95
CA ILE A 13 27.98 20.11 4.24
C ILE A 13 26.47 20.38 4.04
N LEU A 14 26.11 21.34 3.18
CA LEU A 14 24.73 21.65 2.86
C LEU A 14 24.03 20.49 2.14
N GLY A 15 24.73 19.81 1.23
CA GLY A 15 24.24 18.62 0.56
C GLY A 15 24.00 17.48 1.56
N THR A 16 24.98 17.16 2.40
CA THR A 16 24.85 16.15 3.45
C THR A 16 23.72 16.51 4.41
N TYR A 17 23.61 17.76 4.84
CA TYR A 17 22.50 18.21 5.69
C TYR A 17 21.15 18.05 4.99
N TYR A 18 21.04 18.40 3.71
CA TYR A 18 19.80 18.23 2.94
C TYR A 18 19.45 16.75 2.77
N PHE A 19 20.38 15.87 2.39
CA PHE A 19 20.11 14.44 2.26
C PHE A 19 19.83 13.77 3.61
N THR A 20 20.43 14.24 4.69
CA THR A 20 20.21 13.67 6.03
C THR A 20 18.89 14.15 6.65
N TYR A 21 18.52 15.42 6.46
CA TYR A 21 17.40 16.05 7.19
C TYR A 21 16.31 16.63 6.28
N GLY A 22 16.66 17.15 5.10
CA GLY A 22 15.71 17.83 4.20
C GLY A 22 14.88 16.87 3.35
N GLU A 23 15.53 15.93 2.66
CA GLU A 23 14.85 14.95 1.80
C GLU A 23 13.88 14.07 2.59
N PRO A 24 14.25 13.46 3.75
CA PRO A 24 13.32 12.66 4.53
C PRO A 24 12.14 13.47 5.05
N TYR A 25 12.36 14.73 5.47
CA TYR A 25 11.27 15.61 5.92
C TYR A 25 10.27 15.87 4.79
N ILE A 26 10.75 16.25 3.60
CA ILE A 26 9.89 16.52 2.44
C ILE A 26 9.17 15.23 2.02
N ALA A 27 9.87 14.10 1.98
CA ALA A 27 9.29 12.82 1.64
C ALA A 27 8.14 12.44 2.58
N LYS A 28 8.37 12.50 3.91
CA LYS A 28 7.35 12.17 4.93
C LYS A 28 6.11 13.06 4.92
N HIS A 29 6.23 14.33 4.50
CA HIS A 29 5.11 15.27 4.57
C HIS A 29 4.34 15.43 3.25
N TYR A 30 4.96 15.14 2.11
CA TYR A 30 4.36 15.44 0.81
C TYR A 30 4.23 14.22 -0.11
N ALA A 31 5.18 13.29 -0.07
CA ALA A 31 5.20 12.15 -1.00
C ALA A 31 4.69 10.86 -0.35
N TYR A 32 5.02 10.64 0.92
CA TYR A 32 4.73 9.43 1.68
C TYR A 32 4.15 9.79 3.05
N PRO A 33 3.01 10.51 3.10
CA PRO A 33 2.35 10.79 4.38
C PRO A 33 1.95 9.48 5.06
N PHE A 34 2.05 9.43 6.38
CA PHE A 34 1.60 8.27 7.16
C PHE A 34 0.43 8.66 8.05
N GLU A 35 -0.65 9.12 7.44
CA GLU A 35 -1.89 9.44 8.14
C GLU A 35 -2.54 8.16 8.66
N HIS A 36 -3.34 8.25 9.72
CA HIS A 36 -3.96 7.10 10.39
C HIS A 36 -2.97 6.03 10.89
N ARG A 37 -1.69 6.40 11.08
CA ARG A 37 -0.60 5.48 11.46
C ARG A 37 -0.95 4.51 12.58
N ALA A 38 -1.47 5.00 13.70
CA ALA A 38 -1.81 4.14 14.84
C ALA A 38 -2.88 3.08 14.48
N THR A 39 -3.87 3.45 13.68
CA THR A 39 -4.89 2.51 13.19
C THR A 39 -4.28 1.50 12.21
N ILE A 40 -3.46 1.98 11.27
CA ILE A 40 -2.77 1.13 10.30
C ILE A 40 -1.89 0.10 11.02
N GLU A 41 -1.04 0.53 11.95
CA GLU A 41 -0.15 -0.35 12.72
C GLU A 41 -0.93 -1.39 13.54
N ALA A 42 -2.00 -0.97 14.22
CA ALA A 42 -2.81 -1.88 15.03
C ALA A 42 -3.49 -2.97 14.18
N VAL A 43 -4.08 -2.58 13.04
CA VAL A 43 -4.79 -3.52 12.16
C VAL A 43 -3.79 -4.39 11.38
N ALA A 44 -2.68 -3.82 10.90
CA ALA A 44 -1.62 -4.56 10.22
C ALA A 44 -1.02 -5.64 11.12
N ASN A 45 -0.72 -5.30 12.38
CA ASN A 45 -0.24 -6.25 13.38
C ASN A 45 -1.26 -7.38 13.64
N THR A 46 -2.55 -7.04 13.74
CA THR A 46 -3.61 -8.05 13.92
C THR A 46 -3.68 -9.04 12.75
N ASN A 47 -3.45 -8.55 11.53
CA ASN A 47 -3.46 -9.36 10.32
C ASN A 47 -2.08 -9.91 9.93
N LYS A 48 -1.06 -9.70 10.77
CA LYS A 48 0.32 -10.18 10.58
C LYS A 48 0.95 -9.78 9.23
N ILE A 49 0.66 -8.57 8.78
CA ILE A 49 1.26 -7.99 7.56
C ILE A 49 2.01 -6.70 7.90
N PRO A 50 3.01 -6.28 7.08
CA PRO A 50 3.75 -5.05 7.34
C PRO A 50 2.85 -3.81 7.30
N ALA A 51 3.00 -2.91 8.27
CA ALA A 51 2.30 -1.63 8.25
C ALA A 51 2.72 -0.75 7.05
N SER A 52 3.97 -0.91 6.59
CA SER A 52 4.51 -0.29 5.37
C SER A 52 3.75 -0.73 4.11
N LEU A 53 3.39 -2.02 4.01
CA LEU A 53 2.61 -2.56 2.91
C LEU A 53 1.21 -1.93 2.87
N VAL A 54 0.54 -1.85 4.02
CA VAL A 54 -0.80 -1.23 4.15
C VAL A 54 -0.75 0.26 3.78
N ALA A 55 0.26 0.99 4.26
CA ALA A 55 0.48 2.39 3.89
C ALA A 55 0.73 2.55 2.39
N GLY A 56 1.52 1.66 1.79
CA GLY A 56 1.77 1.61 0.35
C GLY A 56 0.49 1.40 -0.47
N VAL A 57 -0.40 0.48 -0.03
CA VAL A 57 -1.72 0.28 -0.65
C VAL A 57 -2.56 1.54 -0.55
N ILE A 58 -2.71 2.16 0.62
CA ILE A 58 -3.51 3.39 0.79
C ILE A 58 -2.98 4.52 -0.11
N LEU A 59 -1.66 4.67 -0.21
CA LEU A 59 -1.03 5.68 -1.06
C LEU A 59 -1.34 5.43 -2.55
N ALA A 60 -1.28 4.17 -3.00
CA ALA A 60 -1.59 3.80 -4.38
C ALA A 60 -3.07 3.97 -4.72
N GLU A 61 -3.96 3.64 -3.79
CA GLU A 61 -5.42 3.63 -4.01
C GLU A 61 -6.04 5.03 -3.96
N SER A 62 -5.75 5.80 -2.91
CA SER A 62 -6.45 7.06 -2.64
C SER A 62 -5.53 8.25 -2.46
N LYS A 63 -4.22 8.03 -2.34
CA LYS A 63 -3.25 9.04 -1.88
C LYS A 63 -3.70 9.66 -0.56
N TYR A 64 -4.23 8.84 0.35
CA TYR A 64 -4.80 9.24 1.63
C TYR A 64 -6.04 10.16 1.55
N LYS A 65 -6.69 10.27 0.40
CA LYS A 65 -7.95 11.00 0.29
C LYS A 65 -9.09 10.17 0.88
N GLU A 66 -9.50 10.48 2.11
CA GLU A 66 -10.59 9.76 2.83
C GLU A 66 -11.91 9.72 2.07
N SER A 67 -12.22 10.77 1.31
CA SER A 67 -13.44 10.89 0.49
C SER A 67 -13.28 10.34 -0.94
N ALA A 68 -12.26 9.54 -1.20
CA ALA A 68 -12.03 8.95 -2.52
C ALA A 68 -13.17 8.01 -2.92
N GLU A 69 -13.68 8.22 -4.12
CA GLU A 69 -14.65 7.37 -4.79
C GLU A 69 -14.21 7.27 -6.26
N SER A 70 -13.96 6.06 -6.75
CA SER A 70 -13.57 5.88 -8.16
C SER A 70 -14.80 5.90 -9.08
N ASP A 71 -14.57 6.12 -10.37
CA ASP A 71 -15.64 6.05 -11.40
C ASP A 71 -16.33 4.69 -11.46
N ARG A 72 -15.68 3.63 -10.92
CA ARG A 72 -16.22 2.27 -10.84
C ARG A 72 -16.93 1.99 -9.52
N GLY A 73 -16.95 2.93 -8.58
CA GLY A 73 -17.64 2.83 -7.30
C GLY A 73 -16.78 2.30 -6.14
N ALA A 74 -15.46 2.26 -6.28
CA ALA A 74 -14.57 1.86 -5.19
C ALA A 74 -14.50 2.96 -4.11
N LEU A 75 -14.50 2.57 -2.84
CA LEU A 75 -14.77 3.47 -1.71
C LEU A 75 -13.58 3.63 -0.75
N GLY A 76 -13.28 4.88 -0.38
CA GLY A 76 -12.44 5.24 0.76
C GLY A 76 -10.93 5.07 0.52
N LEU A 77 -10.18 5.08 1.63
CA LEU A 77 -8.72 5.10 1.66
C LEU A 77 -8.04 3.93 0.90
N MET A 78 -8.61 2.74 0.99
CA MET A 78 -8.13 1.50 0.40
C MET A 78 -8.98 1.05 -0.80
N GLN A 79 -9.84 1.94 -1.32
CA GLN A 79 -10.66 1.76 -2.53
C GLN A 79 -11.35 0.39 -2.60
N LEU A 80 -12.16 0.06 -1.60
CA LEU A 80 -12.91 -1.20 -1.59
C LEU A 80 -14.16 -1.11 -2.47
N MET A 81 -14.38 -2.12 -3.29
CA MET A 81 -15.67 -2.31 -3.95
C MET A 81 -16.75 -2.62 -2.90
N PRO A 82 -17.97 -2.06 -3.00
CA PRO A 82 -19.02 -2.29 -2.00
C PRO A 82 -19.33 -3.77 -1.78
N GLU A 83 -19.37 -4.57 -2.85
CA GLU A 83 -19.57 -6.02 -2.78
C GLU A 83 -18.46 -6.70 -1.97
N THR A 84 -17.19 -6.37 -2.24
CA THR A 84 -16.03 -6.87 -1.49
C THR A 84 -16.12 -6.45 -0.02
N ALA A 85 -16.44 -5.19 0.27
CA ALA A 85 -16.56 -4.69 1.63
C ALA A 85 -17.67 -5.40 2.42
N HIS A 86 -18.81 -5.69 1.80
CA HIS A 86 -19.88 -6.47 2.44
C HIS A 86 -19.47 -7.92 2.67
N TRP A 87 -18.82 -8.57 1.69
CA TRP A 87 -18.30 -9.92 1.86
C TRP A 87 -17.29 -9.98 3.02
N ILE A 88 -16.36 -9.02 3.12
CA ILE A 88 -15.41 -8.91 4.24
C ILE A 88 -16.16 -8.76 5.57
N ALA A 89 -17.14 -7.85 5.63
CA ALA A 89 -17.93 -7.63 6.84
C ALA A 89 -18.60 -8.92 7.32
N GLU A 90 -19.13 -9.73 6.41
CA GLU A 90 -19.67 -11.05 6.72
C GLU A 90 -18.61 -12.01 7.27
N GLN A 91 -17.42 -12.07 6.65
CA GLN A 91 -16.31 -12.90 7.16
C GLN A 91 -15.87 -12.48 8.56
N MET A 92 -15.95 -11.18 8.87
CA MET A 92 -15.61 -10.61 10.17
C MET A 92 -16.75 -10.65 11.19
N ASN A 93 -17.90 -11.26 10.86
CA ASN A 93 -19.13 -11.25 11.68
C ASN A 93 -19.59 -9.84 12.08
N GLN A 94 -19.39 -8.86 11.19
CA GLN A 94 -19.84 -7.49 11.36
C GLN A 94 -21.26 -7.30 10.82
N PRO A 95 -22.03 -6.33 11.34
CA PRO A 95 -23.34 -6.01 10.79
C PRO A 95 -23.20 -5.46 9.36
N LYS A 96 -24.31 -5.53 8.61
CA LYS A 96 -24.38 -4.91 7.28
C LYS A 96 -24.09 -3.41 7.40
N MET A 97 -23.11 -2.97 6.63
CA MET A 97 -22.66 -1.58 6.57
C MET A 97 -23.34 -0.84 5.42
N THR A 98 -23.45 0.47 5.51
CA THR A 98 -23.76 1.36 4.38
C THR A 98 -22.47 1.78 3.68
N ASP A 99 -22.55 2.32 2.46
CA ASP A 99 -21.39 2.89 1.77
C ASP A 99 -20.73 4.01 2.58
N THR A 100 -21.51 4.76 3.37
CA THR A 100 -20.98 5.77 4.29
C THR A 100 -20.16 5.14 5.41
N ASP A 101 -20.60 4.02 5.97
CA ASP A 101 -19.87 3.29 6.99
C ASP A 101 -18.57 2.70 6.42
N ILE A 102 -18.62 2.16 5.19
CA ILE A 102 -17.46 1.62 4.48
C ILE A 102 -16.43 2.71 4.17
N LYS A 103 -16.89 3.95 3.85
CA LYS A 103 -16.02 5.10 3.59
C LYS A 103 -15.39 5.68 4.85
N ALA A 104 -15.90 5.38 6.05
CA ALA A 104 -15.31 5.89 7.28
C ALA A 104 -13.85 5.42 7.40
N PRO A 105 -12.85 6.31 7.61
CA PRO A 105 -11.43 5.96 7.50
C PRO A 105 -11.00 4.73 8.30
N ALA A 106 -11.39 4.66 9.58
CA ALA A 106 -11.05 3.54 10.44
C ALA A 106 -11.66 2.21 9.95
N THR A 107 -12.93 2.24 9.53
CA THR A 107 -13.62 1.08 8.96
C THR A 107 -12.98 0.65 7.65
N ASN A 108 -12.67 1.60 6.77
CA ASN A 108 -12.08 1.31 5.46
C ASN A 108 -10.69 0.67 5.59
N ILE A 109 -9.85 1.22 6.47
CA ILE A 109 -8.54 0.65 6.81
C ILE A 109 -8.72 -0.75 7.41
N GLN A 110 -9.68 -0.93 8.32
CA GLN A 110 -9.94 -2.22 8.95
C GLN A 110 -10.29 -3.30 7.91
N LEU A 111 -11.29 -3.02 7.07
CA LEU A 111 -11.77 -3.96 6.06
C LEU A 111 -10.68 -4.24 5.00
N GLY A 112 -10.01 -3.20 4.50
CA GLY A 112 -9.02 -3.35 3.43
C GLY A 112 -7.76 -4.05 3.90
N THR A 113 -7.30 -3.75 5.12
CA THR A 113 -6.15 -4.44 5.72
C THR A 113 -6.46 -5.90 6.03
N TRP A 114 -7.69 -6.19 6.49
CA TRP A 114 -8.14 -7.57 6.64
C TRP A 114 -8.12 -8.32 5.31
N TYR A 115 -8.63 -7.70 4.25
CA TYR A 115 -8.67 -8.33 2.92
C TYR A 115 -7.27 -8.55 2.35
N LEU A 116 -6.37 -7.59 2.52
CA LEU A 116 -4.97 -7.74 2.12
C LEU A 116 -4.30 -8.88 2.89
N GLY A 117 -4.53 -8.99 4.20
CA GLY A 117 -4.05 -10.10 5.02
C GLY A 117 -4.59 -11.46 4.58
N TYR A 118 -5.89 -11.53 4.26
CA TYR A 118 -6.52 -12.72 3.69
C TYR A 118 -5.85 -13.16 2.38
N LEU A 119 -5.60 -12.23 1.46
CA LEU A 119 -4.92 -12.53 0.19
C LEU A 119 -3.46 -12.94 0.41
N MET A 120 -2.76 -12.31 1.36
CA MET A 120 -1.39 -12.70 1.71
C MET A 120 -1.33 -14.15 2.20
N GLU A 121 -2.22 -14.57 3.10
CA GLU A 121 -2.30 -15.96 3.55
C GLU A 121 -2.64 -16.92 2.39
N GLU A 122 -3.61 -16.55 1.56
CA GLU A 122 -4.02 -17.34 0.40
C GLU A 122 -2.87 -17.60 -0.57
N PHE A 123 -2.07 -16.57 -0.87
CA PHE A 123 -0.95 -16.66 -1.80
C PHE A 123 0.39 -16.98 -1.11
N ASN A 124 0.38 -17.58 0.08
CA ASN A 124 1.58 -18.01 0.82
C ASN A 124 2.61 -16.87 1.03
N HIS A 125 2.09 -15.71 1.43
CA HIS A 125 2.80 -14.44 1.63
C HIS A 125 3.54 -13.91 0.39
N ASN A 126 3.11 -14.32 -0.80
CA ASN A 126 3.58 -13.74 -2.04
C ASN A 126 2.92 -12.37 -2.29
N GLU A 127 3.64 -11.28 -2.01
CA GLU A 127 3.14 -9.91 -2.18
C GLU A 127 2.76 -9.60 -3.63
N VAL A 128 3.46 -10.13 -4.64
CA VAL A 128 3.15 -9.88 -6.05
C VAL A 128 1.76 -10.42 -6.40
N LEU A 129 1.48 -11.68 -6.04
CA LEU A 129 0.19 -12.31 -6.27
C LEU A 129 -0.92 -11.67 -5.43
N ALA A 130 -0.65 -11.39 -4.15
CA ALA A 130 -1.64 -10.79 -3.26
C ALA A 130 -2.03 -9.37 -3.71
N LEU A 131 -1.08 -8.53 -4.10
CA LEU A 131 -1.35 -7.19 -4.63
C LEU A 131 -2.04 -7.23 -5.99
N ALA A 132 -1.65 -8.18 -6.85
CA ALA A 132 -2.35 -8.39 -8.11
C ALA A 132 -3.82 -8.79 -7.86
N ALA A 133 -4.07 -9.66 -6.89
CA ALA A 133 -5.42 -10.11 -6.53
C ALA A 133 -6.23 -9.01 -5.86
N TYR A 134 -5.60 -8.14 -5.08
CA TYR A 134 -6.25 -6.98 -4.48
C TYR A 134 -6.77 -6.02 -5.56
N ASN A 135 -5.97 -5.76 -6.59
CA ASN A 135 -6.31 -4.80 -7.65
C ASN A 135 -7.18 -5.38 -8.77
N ALA A 136 -6.83 -6.56 -9.30
CA ALA A 136 -7.53 -7.21 -10.40
C ALA A 136 -8.68 -8.10 -9.93
N GLY A 137 -8.71 -8.46 -8.65
CA GLY A 137 -9.62 -9.45 -8.09
C GLY A 137 -8.99 -10.85 -8.05
N ARG A 138 -9.21 -11.54 -6.93
CA ARG A 138 -8.77 -12.92 -6.64
C ARG A 138 -8.99 -13.89 -7.80
N GLY A 139 -10.19 -13.91 -8.39
CA GLY A 139 -10.53 -14.84 -9.47
C GLY A 139 -9.72 -14.64 -10.76
N HIS A 140 -9.30 -13.40 -11.07
CA HIS A 140 -8.40 -13.16 -12.20
C HIS A 140 -7.02 -13.79 -11.95
N VAL A 141 -6.47 -13.58 -10.75
CA VAL A 141 -5.16 -14.16 -10.40
C VAL A 141 -5.21 -15.68 -10.36
N GLU A 142 -6.26 -16.28 -9.78
CA GLU A 142 -6.45 -17.74 -9.83
C GLU A 142 -6.49 -18.26 -11.27
N SER A 143 -7.21 -17.56 -12.16
CA SER A 143 -7.28 -17.92 -13.58
C SER A 143 -5.92 -17.81 -14.28
N TRP A 144 -5.14 -16.76 -14.00
CA TRP A 144 -3.81 -16.59 -14.56
C TRP A 144 -2.83 -17.65 -14.07
N MET A 145 -2.90 -18.01 -12.79
CA MET A 145 -2.07 -19.07 -12.24
C MET A 145 -2.36 -20.41 -12.92
N GLU A 146 -3.63 -20.72 -13.19
CA GLU A 146 -4.01 -21.91 -13.94
C GLU A 146 -3.58 -21.84 -15.41
N GLU A 147 -3.90 -20.75 -16.12
CA GLU A 147 -3.62 -20.61 -17.56
C GLU A 147 -2.11 -20.61 -17.86
N TYR A 148 -1.33 -19.85 -17.09
CA TYR A 148 0.10 -19.66 -17.31
C TYR A 148 0.97 -20.57 -16.43
N GLN A 149 0.36 -21.48 -15.66
CA GLN A 149 1.04 -22.43 -14.78
C GLN A 149 1.95 -21.75 -13.74
N TRP A 150 1.52 -20.62 -13.20
CA TRP A 150 2.25 -19.95 -12.12
C TRP A 150 2.03 -20.68 -10.80
N ASP A 151 3.07 -20.78 -9.99
CA ASP A 151 2.98 -21.26 -8.62
C ASP A 151 2.97 -20.09 -7.63
N LYS A 152 2.88 -20.40 -6.33
CA LYS A 152 2.90 -19.38 -5.27
C LYS A 152 4.29 -18.73 -5.06
N ASN A 153 5.32 -19.11 -5.83
CA ASN A 153 6.62 -18.46 -5.85
C ASN A 153 6.74 -17.43 -7.00
N PHE A 154 5.66 -17.21 -7.75
CA PHE A 154 5.61 -16.25 -8.85
C PHE A 154 6.11 -14.85 -8.45
N ASN A 155 7.05 -14.31 -9.22
CA ASN A 155 7.66 -13.00 -8.93
C ASN A 155 7.83 -12.13 -10.19
N ASP A 156 7.38 -12.61 -11.35
CA ASP A 156 7.51 -11.89 -12.62
C ASP A 156 6.35 -10.91 -12.82
N ILE A 157 6.50 -9.70 -12.27
CA ILE A 157 5.50 -8.64 -12.40
C ILE A 157 5.22 -8.33 -13.89
N ASP A 158 6.19 -8.46 -14.80
CA ASP A 158 5.98 -8.15 -16.21
C ASP A 158 5.05 -9.13 -16.92
N ALA A 159 4.90 -10.34 -16.38
CA ALA A 159 4.00 -11.37 -16.89
C ALA A 159 2.53 -11.15 -16.49
N ILE A 160 2.21 -10.24 -15.57
CA ILE A 160 0.81 -9.93 -15.22
C ILE A 160 0.07 -9.35 -16.44
N PRO A 161 -1.03 -9.97 -16.91
CA PRO A 161 -1.68 -9.58 -18.17
C PRO A 161 -2.21 -8.15 -18.19
N PHE A 162 -2.74 -7.67 -17.06
CA PHE A 162 -3.34 -6.34 -16.97
C PHE A 162 -2.28 -5.26 -16.75
N PRO A 163 -2.09 -4.31 -17.69
CA PRO A 163 -1.10 -3.24 -17.54
C PRO A 163 -1.32 -2.38 -16.30
N GLU A 164 -2.57 -2.09 -15.95
CA GLU A 164 -2.96 -1.34 -14.76
C GLU A 164 -2.51 -2.07 -13.48
N THR A 165 -2.74 -3.38 -13.42
CA THR A 165 -2.34 -4.22 -12.29
C THR A 165 -0.83 -4.34 -12.18
N ARG A 166 -0.10 -4.43 -13.30
CA ARG A 166 1.37 -4.36 -13.30
C ARG A 166 1.87 -3.07 -12.67
N LEU A 167 1.33 -1.94 -13.11
CA LEU A 167 1.71 -0.64 -12.59
C LEU A 167 1.37 -0.52 -11.10
N TYR A 168 0.19 -1.01 -10.70
CA TYR A 168 -0.25 -1.04 -9.33
C TYR A 168 0.73 -1.80 -8.42
N VAL A 169 1.05 -3.06 -8.77
CA VAL A 169 1.96 -3.91 -7.98
C VAL A 169 3.34 -3.24 -7.85
N ARG A 170 3.90 -2.72 -8.96
CA ARG A 170 5.18 -1.99 -8.92
C ARG A 170 5.14 -0.78 -7.99
N ASN A 171 4.06 0.00 -8.05
CA ASN A 171 3.94 1.19 -7.23
C ASN A 171 3.83 0.84 -5.75
N VAL A 172 2.99 -0.13 -5.38
CA VAL A 172 2.82 -0.50 -3.97
C VAL A 172 4.10 -1.04 -3.37
N LEU A 173 4.82 -1.94 -4.05
CA LEU A 173 6.10 -2.48 -3.55
C LEU A 173 7.15 -1.36 -3.38
N LYS A 174 7.22 -0.44 -4.33
CA LYS A 174 8.09 0.74 -4.21
C LYS A 174 7.70 1.64 -3.04
N TYR A 175 6.40 1.82 -2.81
CA TYR A 175 5.91 2.63 -1.71
C TYR A 175 6.19 1.97 -0.36
N GLN A 176 5.98 0.67 -0.24
CA GLN A 176 6.32 -0.11 0.94
C GLN A 176 7.79 0.04 1.31
N GLU A 177 8.71 -0.19 0.37
CA GLU A 177 10.15 0.02 0.57
C GLU A 177 10.42 1.43 1.08
N ARG A 178 9.77 2.44 0.48
CA ARG A 178 9.99 3.82 0.88
C ARG A 178 9.41 4.15 2.27
N TYR A 179 8.28 3.54 2.65
CA TYR A 179 7.76 3.64 4.02
C TYR A 179 8.70 2.97 5.03
N GLU A 180 9.29 1.83 4.69
CA GLU A 180 10.29 1.16 5.55
C GLU A 180 11.55 2.00 5.72
N GLU A 181 12.05 2.62 4.65
CA GLU A 181 13.22 3.50 4.75
C GLU A 181 12.95 4.75 5.59
N LEU A 182 11.76 5.35 5.46
CA LEU A 182 11.40 6.59 6.15
C LEU A 182 10.98 6.35 7.60
N TYR A 183 10.20 5.31 7.88
CA TYR A 183 9.54 5.06 9.15
C TYR A 183 9.99 3.78 9.85
N GLY A 184 10.86 2.97 9.23
CA GLY A 184 11.33 1.67 9.72
C GLY A 184 11.97 1.67 11.11
N GLN A 185 12.61 2.79 11.47
CA GLN A 185 13.25 2.98 12.78
C GLN A 185 12.24 3.38 13.88
N ASP A 186 11.00 3.69 13.49
CA ASP A 186 9.92 4.14 14.39
C ASP A 186 8.90 3.02 14.69
N TYR A 187 9.13 1.78 14.23
CA TYR A 187 8.29 0.60 14.51
C TYR A 187 8.73 -0.15 15.77
#